data_AF-A0A803Q9V0-F1
#
_entry.id   AF-A0A803Q9V0-F1
#
_cell.length_a   1.000
_cell.length_b   1.000
_cell.length_c   1.000
_cell.angle_alpha   90.00
_cell.angle_beta   90.00
_cell.angle_gamma   90.00
#
_symmetry.space_group_name_H-M   'P 1'
#
loop_
_entity.id
_entity.type
_entity.pdbx_description
1 polymer ?
#
loop_
_entity_poly.entity_id
_entity_poly.type
_entity_poly.pdbx_seq_one_letter_code
_entity_poly.pdbx_strand_id
1 'polypeptide(L)'
;MKLSAPKILAFETTGYEHVVGVDNSFNPIASNRNKLVGMGFRDPGLAGKFSKVCQLIDQIEEIQSIYDFYGGYNDPKLNEVAVLAKQDLVTLQGIFHTFHSNPTKEFVIPPLPSLSMGTPKIQYKIDYSQEFGTQDKTESKSTFDLFTSVDEYIKNKTRIVGIQLRTLSRLSNITVDFVSSVGRRTEIYGIEEGACSRLALEDQDFIKKIVVKSNRDVDGLGIYLDLNSNRWLFAKGDDDSDNGTEHTFELCDGKFVLGFRGFHSFKKFDTIQVIYAAFQPAKWRNGSTDAVNT
;
A
#
# COMPACT_ATOMS: atom_id res chain seq x y z
N MET A 1 -25.13 -53.99 47.84
CA MET A 1 -25.05 -52.77 47.00
C MET A 1 -24.49 -53.18 45.65
N LYS A 2 -25.29 -53.17 44.59
CA LYS A 2 -24.89 -53.57 43.23
C LYS A 2 -24.16 -52.39 42.56
N LEU A 3 -22.91 -52.57 42.14
CA LEU A 3 -22.22 -51.63 41.27
C LEU A 3 -22.89 -51.66 39.88
N SER A 4 -23.67 -50.63 39.56
CA SER A 4 -24.36 -50.48 38.28
C SER A 4 -23.43 -49.83 37.26
N ALA A 5 -23.01 -50.63 36.28
CA ALA A 5 -22.35 -50.30 35.01
C ALA A 5 -21.07 -49.41 35.06
N PRO A 6 -20.00 -49.80 34.34
CA PRO A 6 -18.81 -48.96 34.22
C PRO A 6 -19.16 -47.62 33.53
N LYS A 7 -18.77 -46.51 34.17
CA LYS A 7 -18.81 -45.16 33.59
C LYS A 7 -17.44 -44.85 33.01
N ILE A 8 -17.34 -44.58 31.71
CA ILE A 8 -16.13 -44.05 31.10
C ILE A 8 -15.98 -42.60 31.58
N LEU A 9 -14.91 -42.31 32.33
CA LEU A 9 -14.64 -40.98 32.91
C LEU A 9 -13.83 -40.09 31.96
N ALA A 10 -13.03 -40.70 31.08
CA ALA A 10 -12.29 -40.05 30.02
C ALA A 10 -11.94 -41.11 28.95
N PHE A 11 -11.77 -40.67 27.71
CA PHE A 11 -11.11 -41.46 26.69
C PHE A 11 -9.88 -40.67 26.21
N GLU A 12 -8.80 -41.38 25.98
CA GLU A 12 -7.59 -40.86 25.36
C GLU A 12 -7.42 -41.59 24.03
N THR A 13 -7.25 -40.82 22.95
CA THR A 13 -6.96 -41.38 21.63
C THR A 13 -5.46 -41.31 21.40
N THR A 14 -4.84 -42.47 21.28
CA THR A 14 -3.42 -42.61 20.93
C THR A 14 -3.29 -43.04 19.47
N GLY A 15 -2.19 -42.67 18.82
CA GLY A 15 -1.94 -43.08 17.43
C GLY A 15 -1.63 -44.58 17.30
N TYR A 16 -1.64 -45.09 16.07
CA TYR A 16 -1.37 -46.51 15.75
C TYR A 16 -0.01 -47.02 16.27
N GLU A 17 0.91 -46.09 16.55
CA GLU A 17 2.19 -46.32 17.24
C GLU A 17 2.07 -46.93 18.64
N HIS A 18 0.89 -46.94 19.26
CA HIS A 18 0.64 -47.53 20.58
C HIS A 18 -0.09 -48.87 20.55
N VAL A 19 -0.31 -49.45 19.36
CA VAL A 19 -0.95 -50.76 19.20
C VAL A 19 0.03 -51.87 19.59
N VAL A 20 -0.33 -52.67 20.60
CA VAL A 20 0.47 -53.82 21.05
C VAL A 20 0.69 -54.82 19.90
N GLY A 21 1.95 -55.19 19.64
CA GLY A 21 2.34 -56.11 18.56
C GLY A 21 2.65 -55.43 17.23
N VAL A 22 2.48 -54.11 17.14
CA VAL A 22 3.05 -53.28 16.08
C VAL A 22 4.40 -52.77 16.58
N ASP A 23 5.49 -53.34 16.08
CA ASP A 23 6.86 -52.93 16.45
C ASP A 23 7.11 -51.44 16.14
N ASN A 24 8.33 -50.95 16.46
CA ASN A 24 8.86 -49.60 16.16
C ASN A 24 8.80 -49.15 14.67
N SER A 25 8.16 -49.93 13.80
CA SER A 25 7.92 -49.72 12.37
C SER A 25 7.23 -48.38 12.04
N PHE A 26 6.44 -47.82 12.96
CA PHE A 26 5.77 -46.53 12.80
C PHE A 26 6.58 -45.33 13.29
N ASN A 27 7.72 -45.55 13.97
CA ASN A 27 8.55 -44.47 14.50
C ASN A 27 9.02 -43.47 13.42
N PRO A 28 9.41 -43.91 12.20
CA PRO A 28 9.76 -42.98 11.13
C PRO A 28 8.56 -42.10 10.73
N ILE A 29 7.35 -42.67 10.68
CA ILE A 29 6.12 -41.95 10.33
C ILE A 29 5.77 -40.93 11.42
N ALA A 30 5.83 -41.33 12.70
CA ALA A 30 5.56 -40.44 13.83
C ALA A 30 6.60 -39.29 13.91
N SER A 31 7.89 -39.60 13.71
CA SER A 31 8.97 -38.60 13.65
C SER A 31 8.74 -37.60 12.52
N ASN A 32 8.43 -38.08 11.32
CA ASN A 32 8.10 -37.25 10.17
C ASN A 32 6.84 -36.41 10.40
N ARG A 33 5.79 -36.98 10.98
CA ARG A 33 4.57 -36.25 11.37
C ARG A 33 4.91 -35.07 12.27
N ASN A 34 5.68 -35.31 13.33
CA ASN A 34 6.10 -34.27 14.27
C ASN A 34 6.92 -33.16 13.58
N LYS A 35 7.77 -33.49 12.60
CA LYS A 35 8.49 -32.48 11.79
C LYS A 35 7.52 -31.66 10.90
N LEU A 36 6.45 -32.27 10.38
CA LEU A 36 5.49 -31.61 9.49
C LEU A 36 4.52 -30.72 10.26
N VAL A 37 3.84 -31.25 11.27
CA VAL A 37 2.79 -30.53 12.01
C VAL A 37 3.32 -29.78 13.23
N GLY A 38 4.54 -30.10 13.65
CA GLY A 38 5.15 -29.54 14.85
C GLY A 38 4.72 -30.24 16.13
N MET A 39 5.29 -29.83 17.26
CA MET A 39 5.00 -30.38 18.59
C MET A 39 4.24 -29.39 19.49
N GLY A 40 3.61 -28.37 18.91
CA GLY A 40 2.74 -27.43 19.61
C GLY A 40 2.88 -25.99 19.11
N PHE A 41 2.36 -25.03 19.87
CA PHE A 41 2.32 -23.62 19.43
C PHE A 41 3.71 -22.99 19.19
N ARG A 42 4.73 -23.44 19.92
CA ARG A 42 6.11 -22.93 19.82
C ARG A 42 6.92 -23.54 18.67
N ASP A 43 6.49 -24.68 18.16
CA ASP A 43 7.09 -25.34 17.00
C ASP A 43 5.95 -25.75 16.07
N PRO A 44 5.59 -24.89 15.10
CA PRO A 44 4.46 -25.15 14.21
C PRO A 44 4.82 -26.09 13.04
N GLY A 45 6.02 -26.69 13.08
CA GLY A 45 6.50 -27.61 12.04
C GLY A 45 6.66 -26.97 10.66
N LEU A 46 6.86 -27.81 9.65
CA LEU A 46 6.94 -27.38 8.25
C LEU A 46 5.62 -26.81 7.72
N ALA A 47 4.46 -27.27 8.20
CA ALA A 47 3.15 -26.76 7.81
C ALA A 47 2.96 -25.29 8.24
N GLY A 48 3.33 -24.94 9.46
CA GLY A 48 3.31 -23.54 9.89
C GLY A 48 4.30 -22.66 9.12
N LYS A 49 5.49 -23.20 8.80
CA LYS A 49 6.47 -22.49 7.98
C LYS A 49 5.97 -22.29 6.54
N PHE A 50 5.28 -23.28 5.96
CA PHE A 50 4.61 -23.17 4.67
C PHE A 50 3.60 -22.03 4.64
N SER A 51 2.72 -21.94 5.66
CA SER A 51 1.78 -20.82 5.77
C SER A 51 2.50 -19.47 5.86
N LYS A 52 3.61 -19.38 6.60
CA LYS A 52 4.41 -18.15 6.69
C LYS A 52 5.06 -17.76 5.36
N VAL A 53 5.55 -18.74 4.58
CA VAL A 53 6.11 -18.48 3.24
C VAL A 53 5.02 -17.99 2.30
N CYS A 54 3.83 -18.60 2.31
CA CYS A 54 2.70 -18.12 1.50
C CYS A 54 2.31 -16.69 1.87
N GLN A 55 2.17 -16.39 3.17
CA GLN A 55 1.89 -15.03 3.65
C GLN A 55 2.94 -14.01 3.22
N LEU A 56 4.22 -14.40 3.26
CA LEU A 56 5.31 -13.54 2.80
C LEU A 56 5.21 -13.26 1.29
N ILE A 57 4.89 -14.28 0.47
CA ILE A 57 4.68 -14.12 -0.97
C ILE A 57 3.50 -13.18 -1.22
N ASP A 58 2.36 -13.41 -0.59
CA ASP A 58 1.15 -12.59 -0.75
C ASP A 58 1.43 -11.11 -0.42
N GLN A 59 2.16 -10.85 0.66
CA GLN A 59 2.55 -9.50 1.06
C GLN A 59 3.52 -8.84 0.08
N ILE A 60 4.49 -9.60 -0.43
CA ILE A 60 5.42 -9.10 -1.45
C ILE A 60 4.65 -8.73 -2.71
N GLU A 61 3.75 -9.60 -3.17
CA GLU A 61 2.92 -9.38 -4.36
C GLU A 61 1.97 -8.18 -4.18
N GLU A 62 1.39 -8.01 -2.99
CA GLU A 62 0.58 -6.84 -2.65
C GLU A 62 1.41 -5.55 -2.79
N ILE A 63 2.59 -5.49 -2.17
CA ILE A 63 3.47 -4.31 -2.25
C ILE A 63 3.92 -4.04 -3.68
N GLN A 64 4.35 -5.07 -4.42
CA GLN A 64 4.72 -4.93 -5.84
C GLN A 64 3.56 -4.39 -6.67
N SER A 65 2.34 -4.87 -6.44
CA SER A 65 1.16 -4.39 -7.16
C SER A 65 0.80 -2.92 -6.84
N ILE A 66 1.22 -2.40 -5.69
CA ILE A 66 1.09 -0.99 -5.34
C ILE A 66 2.20 -0.19 -6.03
N TYR A 67 3.43 -0.69 -6.04
CA TYR A 67 4.55 -0.04 -6.75
C TYR A 67 4.26 0.08 -8.24
N ASP A 68 3.76 -0.97 -8.88
CA ASP A 68 3.37 -0.96 -10.30
C ASP A 68 2.28 0.06 -10.56
N PHE A 69 1.27 0.13 -9.68
CA PHE A 69 0.15 1.06 -9.83
C PHE A 69 0.60 2.53 -9.88
N TYR A 70 1.57 2.94 -9.04
CA TYR A 70 2.05 4.33 -8.99
C TYR A 70 3.34 4.58 -9.79
N GLY A 71 3.59 3.81 -10.84
CA GLY A 71 4.67 4.08 -11.80
C GLY A 71 5.89 3.17 -11.71
N GLY A 72 5.76 1.98 -11.10
CA GLY A 72 6.74 0.90 -11.21
C GLY A 72 7.99 1.08 -10.35
N TYR A 73 7.84 1.49 -9.08
CA TYR A 73 8.98 1.58 -8.18
C TYR A 73 9.66 0.21 -8.00
N ASN A 74 10.98 0.17 -8.23
CA ASN A 74 11.77 -1.05 -8.13
C ASN A 74 12.45 -1.14 -6.76
N ASP A 75 12.04 -2.11 -5.94
CA ASP A 75 12.69 -2.46 -4.66
C ASP A 75 13.53 -3.73 -4.84
N PRO A 76 14.88 -3.61 -4.93
CA PRO A 76 15.74 -4.76 -5.20
C PRO A 76 15.66 -5.84 -4.12
N LYS A 77 15.51 -5.44 -2.86
CA LYS A 77 15.43 -6.38 -1.73
C LYS A 77 14.11 -7.13 -1.76
N LEU A 78 13.01 -6.45 -2.08
CA LEU A 78 11.70 -7.10 -2.24
C LEU A 78 11.75 -8.16 -3.34
N ASN A 79 12.39 -7.85 -4.48
CA ASN A 79 12.54 -8.79 -5.60
C ASN A 79 13.44 -9.98 -5.26
N GLU A 80 14.57 -9.75 -4.57
CA GLU A 80 15.44 -10.82 -4.10
C GLU A 80 14.69 -11.80 -3.19
N VAL A 81 13.97 -11.28 -2.19
CA VAL A 81 13.22 -12.12 -1.25
C VAL A 81 12.05 -12.82 -1.94
N ALA A 82 11.42 -12.21 -2.96
CA ALA A 82 10.39 -12.86 -3.75
C ALA A 82 10.89 -14.15 -4.41
N VAL A 83 12.10 -14.12 -4.97
CA VAL A 83 12.75 -15.29 -5.59
C VAL A 83 13.01 -16.37 -4.54
N LEU A 84 13.59 -15.99 -3.40
CA LEU A 84 13.87 -16.92 -2.29
C LEU A 84 12.58 -17.56 -1.76
N ALA A 85 11.52 -16.78 -1.54
CA ALA A 85 10.25 -17.28 -1.02
C ALA A 85 9.58 -18.28 -1.97
N LYS A 86 9.64 -18.04 -3.29
CA LYS A 86 9.14 -18.97 -4.30
C LYS A 86 9.94 -20.28 -4.33
N GLN A 87 11.26 -20.22 -4.16
CA GLN A 87 12.12 -21.40 -4.03
C GLN A 87 11.82 -22.21 -2.76
N ASP A 88 11.63 -21.52 -1.63
CA ASP A 88 11.23 -22.13 -0.36
C ASP A 88 9.87 -22.83 -0.48
N LEU A 89 8.90 -22.20 -1.15
CA LEU A 89 7.58 -22.78 -1.39
C LEU A 89 7.67 -24.09 -2.18
N VAL A 90 8.40 -24.11 -3.29
CA VAL A 90 8.62 -25.31 -4.11
C VAL A 90 9.31 -26.42 -3.31
N THR A 91 10.31 -26.05 -2.50
CA THR A 91 11.02 -26.99 -1.63
C THR A 91 10.07 -27.65 -0.62
N LEU A 92 9.23 -26.85 0.03
CA LEU A 92 8.23 -27.35 0.99
C LEU A 92 7.18 -28.25 0.31
N GLN A 93 6.67 -27.86 -0.85
CA GLN A 93 5.74 -28.68 -1.63
C GLN A 93 6.35 -30.04 -1.99
N GLY A 94 7.63 -30.06 -2.38
CA GLY A 94 8.36 -31.30 -2.67
C GLY A 94 8.45 -32.23 -1.45
N ILE A 95 8.64 -31.69 -0.25
CA ILE A 95 8.66 -32.47 1.00
C ILE A 95 7.27 -33.05 1.30
N PHE A 96 6.21 -32.24 1.22
CA PHE A 96 4.85 -32.72 1.44
C PHE A 96 4.47 -33.83 0.45
N HIS A 97 4.83 -33.67 -0.83
CA HIS A 97 4.62 -34.69 -1.84
C HIS A 97 5.42 -35.97 -1.55
N THR A 98 6.69 -35.83 -1.15
CA THR A 98 7.54 -36.97 -0.78
C THR A 98 6.94 -37.74 0.40
N PHE A 99 6.54 -37.06 1.46
CA PHE A 99 5.90 -37.69 2.61
C PHE A 99 4.59 -38.39 2.25
N HIS A 100 3.76 -37.76 1.41
CA HIS A 100 2.53 -38.37 0.91
C HIS A 100 2.80 -39.66 0.12
N SER A 101 3.84 -39.67 -0.73
CA SER A 101 4.21 -40.83 -1.54
C SER A 101 4.91 -41.94 -0.74
N ASN A 102 5.67 -41.58 0.29
CA ASN A 102 6.42 -42.51 1.13
C ASN A 102 6.61 -41.94 2.55
N PRO A 103 5.70 -42.24 3.50
CA PRO A 103 5.73 -41.66 4.83
C PRO A 103 6.84 -42.22 5.73
N THR A 104 7.43 -43.36 5.38
CA THR A 104 8.53 -43.97 6.14
C THR A 104 9.90 -43.43 5.74
N LYS A 105 10.01 -42.77 4.58
CA LYS A 105 11.24 -42.10 4.16
C LYS A 105 11.52 -40.91 5.07
N GLU A 106 12.65 -40.96 5.77
CA GLU A 106 13.08 -39.81 6.56
C GLU A 106 13.43 -38.62 5.67
N PHE A 107 13.05 -37.42 6.09
CA PHE A 107 13.51 -36.18 5.49
C PHE A 107 14.14 -35.25 6.56
N VAL A 108 15.01 -34.37 6.05
CA VAL A 108 15.66 -33.31 6.82
C VAL A 108 14.87 -32.03 6.60
N ILE A 109 14.75 -31.21 7.64
CA ILE A 109 14.14 -29.89 7.55
C ILE A 109 15.09 -29.00 6.72
N PRO A 110 14.69 -28.51 5.55
CA PRO A 110 15.54 -27.66 4.73
C PRO A 110 15.70 -26.28 5.39
N PRO A 111 16.79 -25.55 5.11
CA PRO A 111 16.83 -24.13 5.39
C PRO A 111 15.73 -23.41 4.60
N LEU A 112 15.11 -22.41 5.21
CA LEU A 112 14.11 -21.54 4.58
C LEU A 112 14.59 -20.08 4.68
N PRO A 113 15.58 -19.68 3.86
CA PRO A 113 16.21 -18.37 3.93
C PRO A 113 15.22 -17.21 3.82
N SER A 114 14.12 -17.36 3.08
CA SER A 114 13.13 -16.27 2.93
C SER A 114 12.53 -15.85 4.27
N LEU A 115 12.27 -16.79 5.17
CA LEU A 115 11.70 -16.51 6.49
C LEU A 115 12.67 -15.77 7.42
N SER A 116 13.97 -15.84 7.16
CA SER A 116 14.98 -15.12 7.95
C SER A 116 15.06 -13.63 7.60
N MET A 117 14.50 -13.24 6.45
CA MET A 117 14.50 -11.85 5.96
C MET A 117 13.45 -10.98 6.65
N GLY A 118 12.47 -11.59 7.31
CA GLY A 118 11.37 -10.92 7.99
C GLY A 118 10.19 -10.58 7.09
N THR A 119 9.30 -9.72 7.59
CA THR A 119 8.07 -9.29 6.93
C THR A 119 8.27 -7.89 6.34
N PRO A 120 8.02 -7.67 5.04
CA PRO A 120 8.13 -6.36 4.43
C PRO A 120 6.95 -5.47 4.81
N LYS A 121 7.20 -4.16 4.93
CA LYS A 121 6.18 -3.13 5.04
C LYS A 121 6.52 -2.02 4.06
N ILE A 122 5.53 -1.61 3.26
CA ILE A 122 5.65 -0.46 2.36
C ILE A 122 6.14 0.78 3.12
N GLN A 123 7.07 1.51 2.51
CA GLN A 123 7.56 2.79 3.03
C GLN A 123 7.43 3.85 1.95
N TYR A 124 7.08 5.04 2.38
CA TYR A 124 6.94 6.19 1.51
C TYR A 124 7.24 7.46 2.30
N LYS A 125 7.65 8.49 1.58
CA LYS A 125 7.85 9.83 2.11
C LYS A 125 6.81 10.76 1.51
N ILE A 126 6.15 11.54 2.35
CA ILE A 126 5.27 12.64 1.94
C ILE A 126 6.10 13.90 1.93
N ASP A 127 6.01 14.65 0.85
CA ASP A 127 6.62 15.97 0.71
C ASP A 127 5.57 16.94 0.13
N TYR A 128 5.88 18.22 0.25
CA TYR A 128 5.02 19.31 -0.20
C TYR A 128 5.80 20.19 -1.17
N SER A 129 5.11 20.77 -2.16
CA SER A 129 5.69 21.89 -2.91
C SER A 129 5.87 23.09 -1.98
N GLN A 130 6.59 24.11 -2.46
CA GLN A 130 6.46 25.43 -1.84
C GLN A 130 4.99 25.89 -1.86
N GLU A 131 4.63 26.74 -0.90
CA GLU A 131 3.33 27.42 -0.92
C GLU A 131 3.33 28.52 -1.98
N PHE A 132 2.33 28.50 -2.86
CA PHE A 132 2.11 29.51 -3.88
C PHE A 132 0.97 30.44 -3.46
N GLY A 133 1.10 31.73 -3.73
CA GLY A 133 0.22 32.78 -3.19
C GLY A 133 0.65 33.27 -1.81
N THR A 134 -0.15 34.12 -1.19
CA THR A 134 0.17 34.71 0.12
C THR A 134 -1.00 34.67 1.09
N GLN A 135 -0.68 34.39 2.34
CA GLN A 135 -1.64 34.48 3.42
C GLN A 135 -1.78 35.94 3.88
N ASP A 136 -2.66 36.70 3.24
CA ASP A 136 -3.17 37.93 3.85
C ASP A 136 -3.79 37.61 5.23
N LYS A 137 -3.36 38.31 6.28
CA LYS A 137 -3.82 38.09 7.66
C LYS A 137 -5.11 38.84 8.00
N THR A 138 -5.61 39.68 7.08
CA THR A 138 -6.76 40.56 7.32
C THR A 138 -8.10 39.91 7.05
N GLU A 139 -8.13 38.81 6.29
CA GLU A 139 -9.36 38.08 5.93
C GLU A 139 -9.43 36.73 6.65
N SER A 140 -10.64 36.30 7.01
CA SER A 140 -10.87 34.95 7.55
C SER A 140 -10.73 33.91 6.43
N LYS A 141 -9.93 32.88 6.68
CA LYS A 141 -9.56 31.86 5.67
C LYS A 141 -9.93 30.47 6.15
N SER A 142 -10.40 29.67 5.21
CA SER A 142 -10.65 28.25 5.44
C SER A 142 -9.49 27.43 4.88
N THR A 143 -8.95 26.53 5.70
CA THR A 143 -8.02 25.52 5.21
C THR A 143 -8.76 24.53 4.32
N PHE A 144 -8.13 24.12 3.24
CA PHE A 144 -8.52 22.90 2.54
C PHE A 144 -7.35 21.94 2.50
N ASP A 145 -7.66 20.67 2.65
CA ASP A 145 -6.74 19.56 2.48
C ASP A 145 -7.51 18.42 1.81
N LEU A 146 -7.11 18.07 0.58
CA LEU A 146 -7.71 17.01 -0.22
C LEU A 146 -7.48 15.61 0.36
N PHE A 147 -6.84 15.53 1.53
CA PHE A 147 -6.13 14.36 1.94
C PHE A 147 -6.42 14.00 3.42
N THR A 148 -7.07 12.85 3.65
CA THR A 148 -7.42 12.38 5.01
C THR A 148 -6.45 11.36 5.61
N SER A 149 -5.94 10.38 4.84
CA SER A 149 -5.00 9.34 5.34
C SER A 149 -4.10 8.70 4.26
N VAL A 150 -2.77 8.90 4.33
CA VAL A 150 -1.81 8.55 3.23
C VAL A 150 -1.67 7.05 3.12
N ASP A 151 -1.72 6.38 4.27
CA ASP A 151 -1.79 4.93 4.33
C ASP A 151 -3.00 4.38 3.59
N GLU A 152 -4.19 4.95 3.79
CA GLU A 152 -5.40 4.49 3.10
C GLU A 152 -5.35 4.79 1.61
N TYR A 153 -4.87 5.99 1.23
CA TYR A 153 -4.76 6.36 -0.17
C TYR A 153 -3.86 5.38 -0.94
N ILE A 154 -2.66 5.11 -0.41
CA ILE A 154 -1.68 4.23 -1.04
C ILE A 154 -2.18 2.78 -1.03
N LYS A 155 -2.64 2.25 0.10
CA LYS A 155 -3.14 0.86 0.21
C LYS A 155 -4.34 0.60 -0.69
N ASN A 156 -5.27 1.56 -0.78
CA ASN A 156 -6.45 1.41 -1.62
C ASN A 156 -6.18 1.76 -3.10
N LYS A 157 -4.92 1.96 -3.51
CA LYS A 157 -4.55 2.32 -4.88
C LYS A 157 -5.41 3.49 -5.39
N THR A 158 -5.50 4.53 -4.56
CA THR A 158 -6.30 5.71 -4.89
C THR A 158 -5.56 6.58 -5.90
N ARG A 159 -6.25 7.07 -6.92
CA ARG A 159 -5.68 8.04 -7.87
C ARG A 159 -6.68 9.10 -8.26
N ILE A 160 -6.15 10.24 -8.69
CA ILE A 160 -6.95 11.29 -9.33
C ILE A 160 -7.35 10.79 -10.72
N VAL A 161 -8.65 10.86 -11.03
CA VAL A 161 -9.22 10.49 -12.33
C VAL A 161 -9.84 11.67 -13.06
N GLY A 162 -10.04 12.78 -12.36
CA GLY A 162 -10.62 13.98 -12.93
C GLY A 162 -10.22 15.21 -12.13
N ILE A 163 -9.89 16.28 -12.84
CA ILE A 163 -9.72 17.60 -12.25
C ILE A 163 -10.59 18.57 -13.03
N GLN A 164 -11.40 19.32 -12.31
CA GLN A 164 -12.14 20.44 -12.84
C GLN A 164 -11.70 21.71 -12.10
N LEU A 165 -11.42 22.75 -12.88
CA LEU A 165 -11.05 24.07 -12.40
C LEU A 165 -12.13 25.05 -12.83
N ARG A 166 -12.50 25.96 -11.92
CA ARG A 166 -13.32 27.12 -12.28
C ARG A 166 -12.64 28.43 -11.97
N THR A 167 -12.90 29.42 -12.80
CA THR A 167 -12.31 30.74 -12.70
C THR A 167 -13.35 31.85 -12.83
N LEU A 168 -13.19 32.89 -12.04
CA LEU A 168 -13.82 34.21 -12.18
C LEU A 168 -12.72 35.21 -12.55
N SER A 169 -12.54 36.27 -11.75
CA SER A 169 -11.33 37.10 -11.82
C SER A 169 -10.07 36.34 -11.39
N ARG A 170 -10.21 35.24 -10.64
CA ARG A 170 -9.15 34.34 -10.15
C ARG A 170 -9.62 32.89 -10.12
N LEU A 171 -8.74 31.97 -9.74
CA LEU A 171 -9.14 30.58 -9.47
C LEU A 171 -10.16 30.56 -8.32
N SER A 172 -11.37 30.08 -8.59
CA SER A 172 -12.50 30.13 -7.67
C SER A 172 -12.90 28.76 -7.15
N ASN A 173 -12.65 27.69 -7.91
CA ASN A 173 -12.93 26.32 -7.48
C ASN A 173 -11.95 25.29 -8.04
N ILE A 174 -11.68 24.28 -7.22
CA ILE A 174 -11.01 23.04 -7.61
C ILE A 174 -11.92 21.89 -7.20
N THR A 175 -12.27 21.05 -8.18
CA THR A 175 -12.97 19.80 -7.96
C THR A 175 -12.05 18.66 -8.40
N VAL A 176 -11.84 17.68 -7.52
CA VAL A 176 -10.98 16.53 -7.79
C VAL A 176 -11.77 15.24 -7.62
N ASP A 177 -11.82 14.45 -8.68
CA ASP A 177 -12.42 13.12 -8.67
C ASP A 177 -11.34 12.08 -8.38
N PHE A 178 -11.61 11.20 -7.43
CA PHE A 178 -10.76 10.07 -7.07
C PHE A 178 -11.44 8.75 -7.38
N VAL A 179 -10.64 7.76 -7.78
CA VAL A 179 -11.02 6.34 -7.79
C VAL A 179 -10.03 5.57 -6.91
N SER A 180 -10.51 4.53 -6.25
CA SER A 180 -9.71 3.58 -5.48
C SER A 180 -10.29 2.18 -5.61
N SER A 181 -9.62 1.18 -5.04
CA SER A 181 -10.13 -0.19 -4.94
C SER A 181 -11.42 -0.30 -4.10
N VAL A 182 -11.73 0.72 -3.29
CA VAL A 182 -12.91 0.73 -2.41
C VAL A 182 -14.05 1.62 -2.91
N GLY A 183 -13.84 2.45 -3.93
CA GLY A 183 -14.91 3.25 -4.51
C GLY A 183 -14.45 4.54 -5.22
N ARG A 184 -15.42 5.44 -5.44
CA ARG A 184 -15.18 6.78 -6.00
C ARG A 184 -15.56 7.83 -4.98
N ARG A 185 -14.84 8.94 -4.98
CA ARG A 185 -15.22 10.15 -4.23
C ARG A 185 -14.84 11.40 -5.01
N THR A 186 -15.52 12.49 -4.70
CA THR A 186 -15.25 13.80 -5.28
C THR A 186 -15.09 14.79 -4.14
N GLU A 187 -14.02 15.57 -4.20
CA GLU A 187 -13.73 16.64 -3.25
C GLU A 187 -13.85 17.98 -3.97
N ILE A 188 -14.51 18.95 -3.35
CA ILE A 188 -14.86 20.24 -3.95
C ILE A 188 -14.44 21.35 -2.98
N TYR A 189 -13.66 22.31 -3.46
CA TYR A 189 -13.22 23.48 -2.67
C TYR A 189 -13.41 24.78 -3.43
N GLY A 190 -13.72 25.84 -2.70
CA GLY A 190 -14.08 27.14 -3.27
C GLY A 190 -15.55 27.19 -3.71
N ILE A 191 -15.88 28.05 -4.67
CA ILE A 191 -17.26 28.30 -5.09
C ILE A 191 -17.52 27.83 -6.52
N GLU A 192 -18.67 27.21 -6.77
CA GLU A 192 -19.00 26.62 -8.09
C GLU A 192 -19.51 27.65 -9.12
N GLU A 193 -18.92 28.85 -9.13
CA GLU A 193 -19.21 29.93 -10.08
C GLU A 193 -18.05 30.13 -11.07
N GLY A 194 -18.38 30.63 -12.27
CA GLY A 194 -17.40 31.03 -13.28
C GLY A 194 -17.18 30.03 -14.41
N ALA A 195 -16.23 30.36 -15.29
CA ALA A 195 -15.84 29.53 -16.43
C ALA A 195 -15.30 28.19 -15.95
N CYS A 196 -15.59 27.11 -16.66
CA CYS A 196 -15.29 25.75 -16.22
C CYS A 196 -14.42 25.03 -17.25
N SER A 197 -13.32 24.45 -16.78
CA SER A 197 -12.45 23.60 -17.59
C SER A 197 -12.18 22.29 -16.85
N ARG A 198 -12.15 21.17 -17.57
CA ARG A 198 -12.01 19.83 -16.99
C ARG A 198 -10.99 18.98 -17.74
N LEU A 199 -10.29 18.14 -16.99
CA LEU A 199 -9.36 17.12 -17.47
C LEU A 199 -9.75 15.77 -16.88
N ALA A 200 -9.88 14.77 -17.74
CA ALA A 200 -10.01 13.37 -17.33
C ALA A 200 -8.66 12.67 -17.44
N LEU A 201 -8.34 11.85 -16.43
CA LEU A 201 -7.12 11.05 -16.34
C LEU A 201 -7.48 9.57 -16.58
N GLU A 202 -6.85 8.97 -17.57
CA GLU A 202 -6.95 7.55 -17.93
C GLU A 202 -6.15 6.67 -16.96
N ASP A 203 -6.24 5.34 -17.09
CA ASP A 203 -5.73 4.37 -16.11
C ASP A 203 -4.21 4.39 -15.86
N GLN A 204 -3.44 5.10 -16.69
CA GLN A 204 -1.99 5.24 -16.56
C GLN A 204 -1.53 6.70 -16.46
N ASP A 205 -2.47 7.65 -16.47
CA ASP A 205 -2.13 9.06 -16.36
C ASP A 205 -1.80 9.43 -14.91
N PHE A 206 -0.63 10.02 -14.72
CA PHE A 206 -0.25 10.68 -13.49
C PHE A 206 0.13 12.12 -13.78
N ILE A 207 -0.18 13.02 -12.85
CA ILE A 207 0.24 14.41 -12.94
C ILE A 207 1.77 14.48 -12.85
N LYS A 208 2.40 15.05 -13.88
CA LYS A 208 3.87 15.20 -13.97
C LYS A 208 4.34 16.61 -13.70
N LYS A 209 3.51 17.60 -14.06
CA LYS A 209 3.84 19.01 -13.89
C LYS A 209 2.62 19.79 -13.48
N ILE A 210 2.84 20.73 -12.57
CA ILE A 210 1.86 21.68 -12.08
C ILE A 210 2.44 23.07 -12.31
N VAL A 211 1.64 23.95 -12.91
CA VAL A 211 1.98 25.35 -13.10
C VAL A 211 1.01 26.17 -12.27
N VAL A 212 1.50 27.06 -11.43
CA VAL A 212 0.67 27.95 -10.63
C VAL A 212 0.98 29.38 -11.04
N LYS A 213 -0.03 30.16 -11.42
CA LYS A 213 0.11 31.61 -11.53
C LYS A 213 -0.37 32.24 -10.24
N SER A 214 0.50 32.96 -9.56
CA SER A 214 0.17 33.63 -8.32
C SER A 214 0.97 34.90 -8.12
N ASN A 215 0.34 35.89 -7.49
CA ASN A 215 1.01 37.01 -6.84
C ASN A 215 0.61 37.02 -5.36
N ARG A 216 -0.35 37.87 -4.99
CA ARG A 216 -0.96 37.86 -3.65
C ARG A 216 -1.83 36.63 -3.44
N ASP A 217 -2.54 36.19 -4.47
CA ASP A 217 -3.49 35.07 -4.43
C ASP A 217 -3.22 34.12 -5.61
N VAL A 218 -3.95 33.02 -5.71
CA VAL A 218 -3.82 32.07 -6.82
C VAL A 218 -4.71 32.51 -7.99
N ASP A 219 -4.06 32.98 -9.07
CA ASP A 219 -4.72 33.52 -10.25
C ASP A 219 -5.04 32.42 -11.28
N GLY A 220 -4.22 31.37 -11.33
CA GLY A 220 -4.44 30.25 -12.24
C GLY A 220 -3.68 28.99 -11.86
N LEU A 221 -4.18 27.86 -12.34
CA LEU A 221 -3.62 26.53 -12.09
C LEU A 221 -3.60 25.73 -13.40
N GLY A 222 -2.43 25.13 -13.65
CA GLY A 222 -2.11 24.26 -14.76
C GLY A 222 -1.76 22.86 -14.28
N ILE A 223 -2.33 21.83 -14.90
CA ILE A 223 -2.07 20.42 -14.66
C ILE A 223 -1.65 19.77 -15.97
N TYR A 224 -0.50 19.12 -15.97
CA TYR A 224 0.07 18.45 -17.14
C TYR A 224 0.29 16.96 -16.80
N LEU A 225 -0.27 16.07 -17.62
CA LEU A 225 -0.17 14.61 -17.44
C LEU A 225 1.02 14.03 -18.18
N ASP A 226 1.31 14.60 -19.34
CA ASP A 226 2.44 14.23 -20.18
C ASP A 226 3.03 15.51 -20.74
N LEU A 227 4.36 15.62 -20.70
CA LEU A 227 5.09 16.79 -21.18
C LEU A 227 5.23 16.78 -22.70
N ASN A 228 5.00 15.63 -23.35
CA ASN A 228 5.17 15.43 -24.79
C ASN A 228 3.84 15.37 -25.55
N SER A 229 2.73 15.07 -24.89
CA SER A 229 1.40 15.14 -25.48
C SER A 229 0.65 16.36 -24.95
N ASN A 230 -0.22 16.96 -25.78
CA ASN A 230 -1.06 18.12 -25.42
C ASN A 230 -2.15 17.77 -24.37
N ARG A 231 -1.87 16.87 -23.44
CA ARG A 231 -2.77 16.44 -22.37
C ARG A 231 -2.51 17.25 -21.11
N TRP A 232 -3.09 18.45 -21.11
CA TRP A 232 -3.00 19.38 -20.01
C TRP A 232 -4.29 20.17 -19.85
N LEU A 233 -4.42 20.79 -18.69
CA LEU A 233 -5.49 21.70 -18.32
C LEU A 233 -4.85 22.95 -17.73
N PHE A 234 -5.22 24.13 -18.21
CA PHE A 234 -4.83 25.38 -17.59
C PHE A 234 -6.07 26.25 -17.47
N ALA A 235 -6.33 26.74 -16.27
CA ALA A 235 -7.38 27.71 -16.02
C ALA A 235 -6.78 28.92 -15.29
N LYS A 236 -7.04 30.11 -15.80
CA LYS A 236 -6.65 31.40 -15.21
C LYS A 236 -7.88 32.30 -15.14
N GLY A 237 -7.95 33.16 -14.13
CA GLY A 237 -8.94 34.23 -14.08
C GLY A 237 -8.73 35.29 -15.16
N ASP A 238 -9.81 35.99 -15.49
CA ASP A 238 -9.89 36.97 -16.59
C ASP A 238 -9.36 38.36 -16.20
N ASP A 239 -8.93 38.56 -14.95
CA ASP A 239 -8.37 39.84 -14.51
C ASP A 239 -6.93 40.01 -15.04
N ASP A 240 -6.80 40.78 -16.11
CA ASP A 240 -5.52 41.09 -16.75
C ASP A 240 -4.66 42.08 -15.93
N SER A 241 -5.22 42.70 -14.88
CA SER A 241 -4.53 43.74 -14.11
C SER A 241 -3.44 43.20 -13.18
N ASP A 242 -3.46 41.91 -12.85
CA ASP A 242 -2.51 41.25 -11.96
C ASP A 242 -2.08 39.91 -12.60
N ASN A 243 -1.22 40.00 -13.63
CA ASN A 243 -0.59 38.82 -14.22
C ASN A 243 0.43 38.25 -13.23
N GLY A 244 -0.07 37.46 -12.28
CA GLY A 244 0.75 36.79 -11.28
C GLY A 244 1.94 36.05 -11.87
N THR A 245 2.98 35.89 -11.06
CA THR A 245 4.21 35.20 -11.49
C THR A 245 3.89 33.73 -11.72
N GLU A 246 4.42 33.18 -12.82
CA GLU A 246 4.29 31.76 -13.09
C GLU A 246 5.33 30.97 -12.30
N HIS A 247 4.85 29.97 -11.57
CA HIS A 247 5.67 29.03 -10.85
C HIS A 247 5.45 27.62 -11.40
N THR A 248 6.54 26.93 -11.71
CA THR A 248 6.50 25.55 -12.19
C THR A 248 6.95 24.60 -11.10
N PHE A 249 6.18 23.53 -10.90
CA PHE A 249 6.52 22.39 -10.07
C PHE A 249 6.49 21.12 -10.91
N GLU A 250 7.62 20.44 -11.04
CA GLU A 250 7.77 19.20 -11.81
C GLU A 250 8.07 18.03 -10.87
N LEU A 251 7.38 16.91 -11.08
CA LEU A 251 7.65 15.68 -10.35
C LEU A 251 8.72 14.88 -11.08
N CYS A 252 9.80 14.57 -10.38
CA CYS A 252 10.77 13.57 -10.81
C CYS A 252 10.15 12.17 -10.86
N ASP A 253 10.79 11.27 -11.61
CA ASP A 253 10.42 9.85 -11.65
C ASP A 253 10.35 9.21 -10.26
N GLY A 254 9.39 8.31 -10.08
CA GLY A 254 9.13 7.65 -8.79
C GLY A 254 8.34 8.49 -7.78
N LYS A 255 7.85 9.68 -8.17
CA LYS A 255 6.95 10.52 -7.37
C LYS A 255 5.56 10.61 -8.00
N PHE A 256 4.54 10.74 -7.17
CA PHE A 256 3.16 10.90 -7.61
C PHE A 256 2.38 11.90 -6.74
N VAL A 257 1.47 12.64 -7.38
CA VAL A 257 0.61 13.63 -6.71
C VAL A 257 -0.51 12.93 -5.96
N LEU A 258 -0.70 13.31 -4.69
CA LEU A 258 -1.81 12.87 -3.84
C LEU A 258 -2.99 13.83 -3.90
N GLY A 259 -2.72 15.13 -4.09
CA GLY A 259 -3.73 16.18 -4.13
C GLY A 259 -3.14 17.55 -3.85
N PHE A 260 -3.98 18.45 -3.35
CA PHE A 260 -3.65 19.83 -3.03
C PHE A 260 -4.12 20.19 -1.63
N ARG A 261 -3.44 21.17 -1.02
CA ARG A 261 -3.86 21.82 0.22
C ARG A 261 -3.59 23.31 0.15
N GLY A 262 -4.14 24.06 1.08
CA GLY A 262 -3.85 25.49 1.20
C GLY A 262 -4.96 26.22 1.92
N PHE A 263 -5.14 27.49 1.55
CA PHE A 263 -6.16 28.36 2.09
C PHE A 263 -7.02 28.95 0.98
N HIS A 264 -8.32 29.09 1.26
CA HIS A 264 -9.23 29.82 0.39
C HIS A 264 -10.11 30.78 1.21
N SER A 265 -10.55 31.84 0.54
CA SER A 265 -11.41 32.88 1.10
C SER A 265 -12.45 33.28 0.07
N PHE A 266 -13.71 33.38 0.51
CA PHE A 266 -14.88 33.76 -0.30
C PHE A 266 -14.87 33.19 -1.74
N LYS A 267 -14.37 33.93 -2.73
CA LYS A 267 -14.37 33.56 -4.17
C LYS A 267 -13.00 33.21 -4.76
N LYS A 268 -11.96 32.99 -3.93
CA LYS A 268 -10.58 32.80 -4.39
C LYS A 268 -9.80 31.81 -3.55
N PHE A 269 -8.78 31.22 -4.15
CA PHE A 269 -7.72 30.54 -3.42
C PHE A 269 -6.64 31.55 -3.03
N ASP A 270 -6.33 31.64 -1.73
CA ASP A 270 -5.26 32.48 -1.22
C ASP A 270 -3.90 31.82 -1.42
N THR A 271 -3.84 30.53 -1.09
CA THR A 271 -2.64 29.72 -1.31
C THR A 271 -2.95 28.32 -1.80
N ILE A 272 -1.97 27.72 -2.47
CA ILE A 272 -1.99 26.31 -2.85
C ILE A 272 -0.62 25.67 -2.67
N GLN A 273 -0.62 24.43 -2.21
CA GLN A 273 0.51 23.51 -2.16
C GLN A 273 0.10 22.18 -2.78
N VAL A 274 1.04 21.57 -3.50
CA VAL A 274 0.91 20.22 -4.01
C VAL A 274 1.39 19.25 -2.94
N ILE A 275 0.57 18.23 -2.64
CA ILE A 275 0.95 17.10 -1.80
C ILE A 275 1.39 15.97 -2.71
N TYR A 276 2.58 15.42 -2.49
CA TYR A 276 3.08 14.30 -3.27
C TYR A 276 3.81 13.28 -2.40
N ALA A 277 3.90 12.05 -2.91
CA ALA A 277 4.60 10.96 -2.25
C ALA A 277 5.68 10.36 -3.16
N ALA A 278 6.67 9.75 -2.52
CA ALA A 278 7.71 8.94 -3.14
C ALA A 278 7.87 7.64 -2.37
N PHE A 279 7.97 6.51 -3.06
CA PHE A 279 8.28 5.24 -2.39
C PHE A 279 9.72 5.20 -1.89
N GLN A 280 9.92 4.45 -0.82
CA GLN A 280 11.20 4.14 -0.22
C GLN A 280 11.36 2.62 -0.16
N PRO A 281 12.60 2.11 0.00
CA PRO A 281 12.81 0.68 0.21
C PRO A 281 11.95 0.17 1.37
N ALA A 282 11.33 -1.00 1.17
CA ALA A 282 10.45 -1.60 2.15
C ALA A 282 11.20 -1.80 3.48
N LYS A 283 10.50 -1.56 4.59
CA LYS A 283 11.04 -1.80 5.92
C LYS A 283 10.75 -3.24 6.32
N TRP A 284 11.78 -3.96 6.74
CA TRP A 284 11.70 -5.36 7.11
C TRP A 284 11.66 -5.51 8.62
N ARG A 285 10.67 -6.23 9.14
CA ARG A 285 10.57 -6.58 10.57
C ARG A 285 10.92 -8.05 10.75
N ASN A 286 11.94 -8.34 11.56
CA ASN A 286 12.25 -9.70 11.96
C ASN A 286 11.27 -10.10 13.07
N GLY A 287 10.58 -11.23 12.89
CA GLY A 287 9.52 -11.68 13.80
C GLY A 287 10.00 -12.20 15.17
N SER A 288 11.11 -11.68 15.72
CA SER A 288 11.77 -12.24 16.91
C SER A 288 12.01 -11.27 18.08
N THR A 289 11.44 -10.05 18.11
CA THR A 289 11.78 -9.09 19.20
C THR A 289 10.69 -8.22 19.82
N ASP A 290 9.39 -8.38 19.49
CA ASP A 290 8.35 -7.53 20.11
C ASP A 290 7.51 -8.25 21.19
N ALA A 291 8.03 -9.32 21.79
CA ALA A 291 7.36 -10.05 22.87
C ALA A 291 8.08 -9.96 24.23
N VAL A 292 8.60 -8.78 24.60
CA VAL A 292 8.87 -8.45 26.02
C VAL A 292 8.75 -6.94 26.18
N ASN A 293 7.59 -6.46 26.62
CA ASN A 293 7.40 -5.34 27.56
C ASN A 293 5.90 -5.04 27.67
N THR A 294 5.22 -5.86 28.47
CA THR A 294 4.04 -5.49 29.26
C THR A 294 4.30 -5.93 30.67
#